data_AF-A0A927B2A5-F1
#
_entry.id   AF-A0A927B2A5-F1
#
_cell.length_a   1.000
_cell.length_b   1.000
_cell.length_c   1.000
_cell.angle_alpha   90.00
_cell.angle_beta   90.00
_cell.angle_gamma   90.00
#
_symmetry.space_group_name_H-M   'P 1'
#
loop_
_entity.id
_entity.type
_entity.pdbx_description
1 polymer ?
#
loop_
_entity_poly.entity_id
_entity_poly.type
_entity_poly.pdbx_seq_one_letter_code
_entity_poly.pdbx_strand_id
1 'polypeptide(L)'
;MTVDEIKQAIQGEWISIAPEVRPSISKNADGSLKPFYLSRDFTYSAGDKFELTISNCADPYGRVPLVKILIKGHMVWQGAHPIAEGAQKVDFMADEGYDVTPLHQGFADVLNQIASQGFNTWEVNRTQSTLRKAFAPFGLAEGQIFAEFDLIYVLNDMLFWGARNVDGRGFDTDENRPTNLQIPLIRK
;
A
#
# COMPACT_ATOMS: atom_id res chain seq x y z
N MET A 1 -24.68 -2.71 1.80
CA MET A 1 -24.09 -3.92 2.40
C MET A 1 -23.72 -3.62 3.84
N THR A 2 -23.95 -4.54 4.76
CA THR A 2 -23.43 -4.48 6.13
C THR A 2 -21.92 -4.78 6.13
N VAL A 3 -21.23 -4.51 7.25
CA VAL A 3 -19.79 -4.85 7.37
C VAL A 3 -19.58 -6.36 7.21
N ASP A 4 -20.43 -7.21 7.80
CA ASP A 4 -20.28 -8.66 7.70
C ASP A 4 -20.48 -9.16 6.25
N GLU A 5 -21.44 -8.59 5.52
CA GLU A 5 -21.61 -8.88 4.10
C GLU A 5 -20.39 -8.46 3.28
N ILE A 6 -19.79 -7.31 3.58
CA ILE A 6 -18.55 -6.86 2.93
C ILE A 6 -17.41 -7.81 3.26
N LYS A 7 -17.22 -8.18 4.53
CA LYS A 7 -16.19 -9.13 4.98
C LYS A 7 -16.30 -10.48 4.28
N GLN A 8 -17.52 -10.97 4.06
CA GLN A 8 -17.76 -12.19 3.28
C GLN A 8 -17.44 -11.98 1.80
N ALA A 9 -17.88 -10.86 1.23
CA ALA A 9 -17.65 -10.54 -0.18
C ALA A 9 -16.16 -10.41 -0.51
N ILE A 10 -15.35 -9.81 0.38
CA ILE A 10 -13.93 -9.59 0.12
C ILE A 10 -13.03 -10.81 0.42
N GLN A 11 -13.56 -11.92 0.94
CA GLN A 11 -12.76 -13.13 1.18
C GLN A 11 -12.01 -13.57 -0.10
N GLY A 12 -10.75 -13.96 0.08
CA GLY A 12 -9.90 -14.52 -0.96
C GLY A 12 -8.92 -13.51 -1.56
N GLU A 13 -8.45 -13.82 -2.77
CA GLU A 13 -7.37 -13.13 -3.47
C GLU A 13 -7.92 -12.12 -4.50
N TRP A 14 -7.27 -10.97 -4.55
CA TRP A 14 -7.61 -9.82 -5.39
C TRP A 14 -6.35 -9.25 -6.04
N ILE A 15 -6.46 -8.79 -7.28
CA ILE A 15 -5.34 -8.24 -8.03
C ILE A 15 -5.74 -6.97 -8.76
N SER A 16 -4.82 -6.00 -8.86
CA SER A 16 -5.06 -4.79 -9.66
C SER A 16 -5.33 -5.14 -11.11
N ILE A 17 -6.34 -4.51 -11.70
CA ILE A 17 -6.67 -4.67 -13.13
C ILE A 17 -5.63 -4.02 -14.06
N ALA A 18 -4.90 -3.03 -13.54
CA ALA A 18 -3.88 -2.27 -14.25
C ALA A 18 -2.91 -1.61 -13.26
N PRO A 19 -1.73 -1.16 -13.70
CA PRO A 19 -0.88 -0.29 -12.89
C PRO A 19 -1.61 0.98 -12.45
N GLU A 20 -1.52 1.29 -11.17
CA GLU A 20 -1.99 2.52 -10.55
C GLU A 20 -0.96 3.63 -10.75
N VAL A 21 -1.45 4.87 -10.84
CA VAL A 21 -0.63 6.07 -10.71
C VAL A 21 -0.94 6.74 -9.38
N ARG A 22 0.11 7.11 -8.64
CA ARG A 22 -0.01 7.84 -7.38
C ARG A 22 0.91 9.06 -7.40
N PRO A 23 0.46 10.23 -6.94
CA PRO A 23 1.34 11.37 -6.70
C PRO A 23 2.29 11.07 -5.54
N SER A 24 3.57 11.38 -5.73
CA SER A 24 4.56 11.34 -4.65
C SER A 24 4.49 12.60 -3.79
N ILE A 25 4.78 12.45 -2.50
CA ILE A 25 5.03 13.59 -1.62
C ILE A 25 6.31 14.35 -2.01
N SER A 26 7.27 13.64 -2.62
CA SER A 26 8.47 14.25 -3.18
C SER A 26 8.14 14.91 -4.52
N LYS A 27 8.52 16.18 -4.64
CA LYS A 27 8.31 16.99 -5.85
C LYS A 27 9.58 17.05 -6.69
N ASN A 28 9.41 17.32 -7.98
CA ASN A 28 10.50 17.69 -8.87
C ASN A 28 11.10 19.04 -8.43
N ALA A 29 12.28 19.38 -8.94
CA ALA A 29 12.96 20.64 -8.62
C ALA A 29 12.14 21.89 -9.01
N ASP A 30 11.28 21.77 -10.03
CA ASP A 30 10.35 22.81 -10.47
C ASP A 30 9.05 22.87 -9.64
N GLY A 31 8.93 22.04 -8.60
CA GLY A 31 7.75 21.95 -7.73
C GLY A 31 6.61 21.10 -8.29
N SER A 32 6.73 20.53 -9.49
CA SER A 32 5.73 19.62 -10.03
C SER A 32 5.70 18.28 -9.28
N LEU A 33 4.54 17.63 -9.22
CA LEU A 33 4.40 16.32 -8.58
C LEU A 33 5.07 15.23 -9.42
N LYS A 34 5.81 14.34 -8.75
CA LYS A 34 6.38 13.17 -9.39
C LYS A 34 5.40 11.99 -9.27
N PRO A 35 4.95 11.38 -10.38
CA PRO A 35 4.15 10.17 -10.29
C PRO A 35 5.03 8.99 -9.86
N PHE A 36 4.44 8.03 -9.15
CA PHE A 36 4.96 6.68 -9.03
C PHE A 36 3.88 5.68 -9.39
N TYR A 37 4.31 4.52 -9.88
CA TYR A 37 3.42 3.49 -10.41
C TYR A 37 3.52 2.23 -9.58
N LEU A 38 2.39 1.56 -9.36
CA LEU A 38 2.37 0.29 -8.65
C LEU A 38 1.20 -0.60 -9.05
N SER A 39 1.31 -1.88 -8.73
CA SER A 39 0.18 -2.80 -8.69
C SER A 39 0.07 -3.45 -7.31
N ARG A 40 -1.12 -3.93 -6.97
CA ARG A 40 -1.43 -4.64 -5.73
C ARG A 40 -1.87 -6.08 -6.01
N ASP A 41 -1.41 -7.00 -5.18
CA ASP A 41 -1.97 -8.34 -4.98
C ASP A 41 -2.37 -8.42 -3.51
N PHE A 42 -3.65 -8.60 -3.23
CA PHE A 42 -4.26 -8.46 -1.91
C PHE A 42 -5.06 -9.71 -1.56
N THR A 43 -4.85 -10.22 -0.36
CA THR A 43 -5.60 -11.34 0.18
C THR A 43 -6.27 -10.91 1.47
N TYR A 44 -7.57 -11.13 1.57
CA TYR A 44 -8.32 -11.01 2.81
C TYR A 44 -8.70 -12.40 3.33
N SER A 45 -8.51 -12.61 4.64
CA SER A 45 -8.73 -13.89 5.30
C SER A 45 -9.58 -13.74 6.58
N ALA A 46 -9.94 -14.88 7.17
CA ALA A 46 -10.66 -14.90 8.43
C ALA A 46 -9.90 -14.17 9.56
N GLY A 47 -10.64 -13.58 10.50
CA GLY A 47 -10.07 -12.81 11.60
C GLY A 47 -9.58 -11.42 11.20
N ASP A 48 -10.14 -10.88 10.10
CA ASP A 48 -9.79 -9.56 9.54
C ASP A 48 -8.31 -9.45 9.15
N LYS A 49 -7.67 -10.58 8.85
CA LYS A 49 -6.28 -10.62 8.42
C LYS A 49 -6.15 -10.25 6.95
N PHE A 50 -5.05 -9.57 6.64
CA PHE A 50 -4.69 -9.28 5.26
C PHE A 50 -3.23 -9.57 4.95
N GLU A 51 -2.99 -9.91 3.68
CA GLU A 51 -1.68 -9.82 3.05
C GLU A 51 -1.79 -8.89 1.83
N LEU A 52 -0.84 -7.98 1.68
CA LEU A 52 -0.78 -7.04 0.58
C LEU A 52 0.63 -7.03 0.00
N THR A 53 0.75 -7.43 -1.26
CA THR A 53 1.95 -7.22 -2.04
C THR A 53 1.79 -5.97 -2.90
N ILE A 54 2.65 -4.98 -2.69
CA ILE A 54 2.80 -3.81 -3.55
C ILE A 54 4.01 -4.01 -4.44
N SER A 55 3.84 -3.91 -5.75
CA SER A 55 4.94 -3.92 -6.72
C SER A 55 5.08 -2.55 -7.36
N ASN A 56 6.11 -1.80 -6.98
CA ASN A 56 6.38 -0.48 -7.55
C ASN A 56 7.17 -0.60 -8.84
N CYS A 57 6.86 0.25 -9.81
CA CYS A 57 7.49 0.27 -11.12
C CYS A 57 7.93 1.69 -11.52
N ALA A 58 8.91 1.78 -12.42
CA ALA A 58 9.43 3.05 -12.93
C ALA A 58 8.59 3.64 -14.08
N ASP A 59 7.74 2.83 -14.71
CA ASP A 59 6.97 3.18 -15.91
C ASP A 59 5.46 2.95 -15.71
N PRO A 60 4.61 3.67 -16.46
CA PRO A 60 3.15 3.58 -16.32
C PRO A 60 2.55 2.24 -16.77
N TYR A 61 3.32 1.39 -17.47
CA TYR A 61 2.86 0.07 -17.92
C TYR A 61 3.34 -1.05 -16.99
N GLY A 62 4.02 -0.73 -15.89
CA GLY A 62 4.47 -1.70 -14.90
C GLY A 62 5.56 -2.65 -15.39
N ARG A 63 6.32 -2.30 -16.43
CA ARG A 63 7.31 -3.18 -17.08
C ARG A 63 8.68 -3.18 -16.41
N VAL A 64 9.02 -2.12 -15.70
CA VAL A 64 10.30 -1.92 -15.02
C VAL A 64 10.07 -1.98 -13.51
N PRO A 65 10.05 -3.18 -12.91
CA PRO A 65 9.85 -3.33 -11.48
C PRO A 65 11.05 -2.77 -10.70
N LEU A 66 10.76 -2.06 -9.62
CA LEU A 66 11.77 -1.43 -8.77
C LEU A 66 11.90 -2.15 -7.42
N VAL A 67 10.78 -2.43 -6.79
CA VAL A 67 10.70 -3.02 -5.45
C VAL A 67 9.38 -3.75 -5.28
N LYS A 68 9.42 -4.87 -4.57
CA LYS A 68 8.25 -5.55 -4.03
C LYS A 68 8.19 -5.32 -2.53
N ILE A 69 7.02 -4.98 -2.01
CA ILE A 69 6.76 -4.79 -0.58
C ILE A 69 5.65 -5.75 -0.19
N LEU A 70 5.89 -6.61 0.80
CA LEU A 70 4.89 -7.49 1.37
C LEU A 70 4.51 -6.96 2.75
N ILE A 71 3.23 -6.67 2.93
CA ILE A 71 2.65 -6.11 4.16
C ILE A 71 1.64 -7.12 4.68
N LYS A 72 1.69 -7.43 5.98
CA LYS A 72 0.76 -8.36 6.63
C LYS A 72 0.27 -7.78 7.95
N GLY A 73 -1.00 -8.03 8.25
CA GLY A 73 -1.56 -7.71 9.55
C GLY A 73 -3.07 -7.75 9.57
N HIS A 74 -3.68 -6.78 10.27
CA HIS A 74 -5.12 -6.79 10.57
C HIS A 74 -5.83 -5.53 10.11
N MET A 75 -7.07 -5.69 9.68
CA MET A 75 -7.99 -4.61 9.33
C MET A 75 -8.88 -4.27 10.53
N VAL A 76 -8.96 -2.98 10.88
CA VAL A 76 -9.87 -2.47 11.90
C VAL A 76 -10.98 -1.66 11.22
N TRP A 77 -12.22 -2.10 11.39
CA TRP A 77 -13.39 -1.50 10.74
C TRP A 77 -13.92 -0.31 11.55
N GLN A 78 -13.93 0.88 10.96
CA GLN A 78 -14.23 2.16 11.64
C GLN A 78 -15.61 2.75 11.27
N GLY A 79 -16.46 1.95 10.62
CA GLY A 79 -17.80 2.34 10.18
C GLY A 79 -17.82 3.02 8.81
N ALA A 80 -18.93 3.70 8.48
CA ALA A 80 -19.15 4.22 7.14
C ALA A 80 -18.13 5.30 6.71
N HIS A 81 -17.74 5.26 5.44
CA HIS A 81 -16.96 6.30 4.78
C HIS A 81 -17.90 7.18 3.91
N PRO A 82 -17.81 8.51 3.96
CA PRO A 82 -18.73 9.40 3.24
C PRO A 82 -18.52 9.47 1.72
N ILE A 83 -17.58 8.71 1.15
CA ILE A 83 -17.19 8.86 -0.27
C ILE A 83 -18.27 8.30 -1.21
N ALA A 84 -18.94 7.24 -0.78
CA ALA A 84 -19.96 6.53 -1.52
C ALA A 84 -20.81 5.73 -0.52
N GLU A 85 -22.09 5.56 -0.84
CA GLU A 85 -22.96 4.70 -0.05
C GLU A 85 -22.42 3.26 0.00
N GLY A 86 -22.28 2.73 1.22
CA GLY A 86 -21.75 1.38 1.46
C GLY A 86 -20.23 1.31 1.63
N ALA A 87 -19.46 2.36 1.32
CA ALA A 87 -18.03 2.40 1.62
C ALA A 87 -17.79 2.38 3.14
N GLN A 88 -16.76 1.66 3.59
CA GLN A 88 -16.38 1.55 4.99
C GLN A 88 -14.98 2.10 5.21
N LYS A 89 -14.80 2.91 6.25
CA LYS A 89 -13.49 3.27 6.79
C LYS A 89 -12.82 2.02 7.35
N VAL A 90 -11.57 1.81 6.98
CA VAL A 90 -10.76 0.71 7.49
C VAL A 90 -9.37 1.22 7.84
N ASP A 91 -8.84 0.78 8.98
CA ASP A 91 -7.45 1.00 9.33
C ASP A 91 -6.68 -0.29 9.06
N PHE A 92 -5.70 -0.22 8.17
CA PHE A 92 -4.82 -1.34 7.84
C PHE A 92 -3.60 -1.30 8.74
N MET A 93 -3.54 -2.19 9.72
CA MET A 93 -2.45 -2.29 10.67
C MET A 93 -1.46 -3.35 10.21
N ALA A 94 -0.23 -2.95 9.83
CA ALA A 94 0.83 -3.86 9.43
C ALA A 94 1.61 -4.39 10.63
N ASP A 95 0.94 -5.18 11.46
CA ASP A 95 1.46 -5.66 12.75
C ASP A 95 2.07 -7.08 12.71
N GLU A 96 1.91 -7.80 11.60
CA GLU A 96 2.46 -9.15 11.41
C GLU A 96 3.69 -9.20 10.49
N GLY A 97 3.78 -8.33 9.49
CA GLY A 97 4.88 -8.37 8.52
C GLY A 97 5.03 -7.10 7.70
N TYR A 98 6.28 -6.72 7.44
CA TYR A 98 6.63 -5.66 6.50
C TYR A 98 7.99 -5.99 5.89
N ASP A 99 7.97 -6.51 4.68
CA ASP A 99 9.16 -7.02 4.00
C ASP A 99 9.39 -6.29 2.68
N VAL A 100 10.65 -5.96 2.41
CA VAL A 100 11.07 -5.22 1.22
C VAL A 100 12.02 -6.09 0.40
N THR A 101 11.76 -6.20 -0.89
CA THR A 101 12.60 -6.91 -1.86
C THR A 101 12.96 -5.97 -3.01
N PRO A 102 14.20 -5.47 -3.10
CA PRO A 102 14.66 -4.72 -4.27
C PRO A 102 14.61 -5.60 -5.53
N LEU A 103 14.06 -5.08 -6.62
CA LEU A 103 13.97 -5.78 -7.91
C LEU A 103 14.85 -5.14 -8.99
N HIS A 104 15.39 -3.95 -8.72
CA HIS A 104 16.27 -3.22 -9.63
C HIS A 104 17.54 -2.75 -8.89
N GLN A 105 18.69 -2.84 -9.56
CA GLN A 105 19.99 -2.50 -8.97
C GLN A 105 20.02 -1.07 -8.43
N GLY A 106 19.59 -0.08 -9.24
CA GLY A 106 19.54 1.31 -8.82
C GLY A 106 18.64 1.56 -7.59
N PHE A 107 17.64 0.70 -7.33
CA PHE A 107 16.84 0.81 -6.10
C PHE A 107 17.62 0.26 -4.90
N ALA A 108 18.29 -0.89 -5.05
CA ALA A 108 19.16 -1.45 -4.02
C ALA A 108 20.31 -0.48 -3.65
N ASP A 109 20.93 0.16 -4.65
CA ASP A 109 22.00 1.14 -4.44
C ASP A 109 21.52 2.34 -3.62
N VAL A 110 20.33 2.87 -3.92
CA VAL A 110 19.72 3.96 -3.14
C VAL A 110 19.46 3.50 -1.70
N LEU A 111 18.88 2.30 -1.49
CA LEU A 111 18.66 1.77 -0.14
C LEU A 111 19.96 1.61 0.65
N ASN A 112 21.05 1.17 0.02
CA ASN A 112 22.35 1.08 0.66
C ASN A 112 22.92 2.44 1.10
N GLN A 113 22.46 3.54 0.49
CA GLN A 113 22.84 4.90 0.88
C GLN A 113 21.97 5.44 2.02
N ILE A 114 20.66 5.19 1.99
CA ILE A 114 19.69 5.88 2.87
C ILE A 114 19.04 4.98 3.94
N ALA A 115 19.25 3.66 3.87
CA ALA A 115 18.59 2.67 4.72
C ALA A 115 19.52 1.48 5.05
N SER A 116 20.82 1.73 5.25
CA SER A 116 21.81 0.68 5.58
C SER A 116 21.89 0.34 7.06
N GLN A 117 21.58 1.27 7.95
CA GLN A 117 21.66 1.05 9.39
C GLN A 117 20.56 0.07 9.86
N GLY A 118 20.94 -1.02 10.53
CA GLY A 118 20.00 -2.03 11.04
C GLY A 118 19.53 -3.07 10.01
N PHE A 119 20.11 -3.05 8.82
CA PHE A 119 19.85 -3.98 7.73
C PHE A 119 21.14 -4.62 7.23
N ASN A 120 21.04 -5.79 6.62
CA ASN A 120 22.12 -6.30 5.78
C ASN A 120 22.20 -5.44 4.51
N THR A 121 23.31 -5.57 3.78
CA THR A 121 23.43 -4.94 2.45
C THR A 121 22.22 -5.30 1.59
N TRP A 122 21.59 -4.28 1.03
CA TRP A 122 20.47 -4.45 0.12
C TRP A 122 20.99 -4.97 -1.21
N GLU A 123 20.42 -6.10 -1.65
CA GLU A 123 20.74 -6.77 -2.89
C GLU A 123 19.46 -7.05 -3.67
N VAL A 124 19.58 -7.08 -4.99
CA VAL A 124 18.46 -7.43 -5.87
C VAL A 124 17.98 -8.86 -5.55
N ASN A 125 16.67 -9.04 -5.45
CA ASN A 125 15.98 -10.28 -5.09
C ASN A 125 16.26 -10.81 -3.68
N ARG A 126 16.90 -10.01 -2.81
CA ARG A 126 17.03 -10.36 -1.38
C ARG A 126 16.01 -9.60 -0.55
N THR A 127 15.12 -10.35 0.08
CA THR A 127 14.12 -9.79 0.98
C THR A 127 14.71 -9.49 2.34
N GLN A 128 14.35 -8.35 2.92
CA GLN A 128 14.62 -8.04 4.31
C GLN A 128 13.36 -7.48 4.99
N SER A 129 13.17 -7.86 6.26
CA SER A 129 12.08 -7.33 7.06
C SER A 129 12.43 -5.97 7.65
N THR A 130 11.54 -5.00 7.42
CA THR A 130 11.55 -3.64 7.98
C THR A 130 10.55 -3.48 9.12
N LEU A 131 9.84 -4.54 9.51
CA LEU A 131 8.85 -4.50 10.59
C LEU A 131 9.45 -3.94 11.88
N ARG A 132 8.83 -2.88 12.43
CA ARG A 132 9.26 -2.15 13.63
C ARG A 132 10.69 -1.58 13.57
N LYS A 133 11.30 -1.48 12.38
CA LYS A 133 12.61 -0.86 12.19
C LYS A 133 12.44 0.52 11.56
N ALA A 134 13.36 1.42 11.86
CA ALA A 134 13.45 2.68 11.13
C ALA A 134 13.71 2.39 9.64
N PHE A 135 12.88 2.94 8.76
CA PHE A 135 13.01 2.78 7.31
C PHE A 135 12.54 4.05 6.61
N ALA A 136 13.47 5.01 6.48
CA ALA A 136 13.23 6.34 5.94
C ALA A 136 12.55 6.38 4.55
N PRO A 137 12.84 5.48 3.59
CA PRO A 137 12.16 5.49 2.28
C PRO A 137 10.64 5.38 2.36
N PHE A 138 10.10 4.80 3.44
CA PHE A 138 8.66 4.70 3.70
C PHE A 138 8.23 5.47 4.96
N GLY A 139 9.08 6.34 5.48
CA GLY A 139 8.77 7.18 6.65
C GLY A 139 8.56 6.40 7.95
N LEU A 140 9.09 5.17 8.05
CA LEU A 140 8.93 4.34 9.25
C LEU A 140 9.95 4.73 10.32
N ALA A 141 9.49 4.94 11.54
CA ALA A 141 10.33 5.11 12.73
C ALA A 141 10.55 3.77 13.46
N GLU A 142 11.59 3.70 14.29
CA GLU A 142 11.86 2.52 15.10
C GLU A 142 10.74 2.24 16.10
N GLY A 143 10.33 0.97 16.21
CA GLY A 143 9.21 0.53 17.04
C GLY A 143 7.81 0.82 16.45
N GLN A 144 7.71 1.61 15.38
CA GLN A 144 6.42 1.96 14.77
C GLN A 144 5.77 0.75 14.10
N ILE A 145 4.46 0.59 14.31
CA ILE A 145 3.60 -0.25 13.48
C ILE A 145 3.01 0.66 12.40
N PHE A 146 3.23 0.31 11.14
CA PHE A 146 2.65 1.05 10.03
C PHE A 146 1.13 0.89 10.02
N ALA A 147 0.43 2.00 9.84
CA ALA A 147 -1.01 2.06 9.72
C ALA A 147 -1.41 2.91 8.51
N GLU A 148 -2.37 2.43 7.71
CA GLU A 148 -3.04 3.25 6.70
C GLU A 148 -4.53 3.38 7.03
N PHE A 149 -4.98 4.62 7.20
CA PHE A 149 -6.37 5.02 7.42
C PHE A 149 -7.06 5.16 6.06
N ASP A 150 -7.57 4.08 5.51
CA ASP A 150 -8.12 3.99 4.16
C ASP A 150 -9.61 3.62 4.21
N LEU A 151 -10.13 3.00 3.14
CA LEU A 151 -11.47 2.50 3.00
C LEU A 151 -11.53 1.20 2.20
N ILE A 152 -12.63 0.49 2.36
CA ILE A 152 -13.07 -0.60 1.48
C ILE A 152 -14.41 -0.23 0.88
N TYR A 153 -14.53 -0.39 -0.43
CA TYR A 153 -15.80 -0.28 -1.14
C TYR A 153 -15.91 -1.39 -2.20
N VAL A 154 -17.01 -2.15 -2.16
CA VAL A 154 -17.28 -3.24 -3.11
C VAL A 154 -18.41 -2.80 -4.02
N LEU A 155 -18.20 -2.84 -5.32
CA LEU A 155 -19.20 -2.52 -6.34
C LEU A 155 -18.99 -3.42 -7.56
N ASN A 156 -20.04 -4.15 -7.97
CA ASN A 156 -20.01 -5.02 -9.16
C ASN A 156 -18.79 -5.95 -9.21
N ASP A 157 -18.55 -6.71 -8.13
CA ASP A 157 -17.42 -7.64 -7.98
C ASP A 157 -16.02 -7.01 -8.12
N MET A 158 -15.93 -5.68 -7.97
CA MET A 158 -14.68 -4.94 -7.90
C MET A 158 -14.45 -4.42 -6.48
N LEU A 159 -13.20 -4.48 -6.04
CA LEU A 159 -12.76 -4.03 -4.73
C LEU A 159 -11.98 -2.71 -4.85
N PHE A 160 -12.60 -1.62 -4.40
CA PHE A 160 -12.04 -0.28 -4.40
C PHE A 160 -11.43 0.07 -3.05
N TRP A 161 -10.30 0.77 -3.11
CA TRP A 161 -9.63 1.43 -1.98
C TRP A 161 -9.49 2.92 -2.30
N GLY A 162 -8.94 3.68 -1.37
CA GLY A 162 -8.62 5.09 -1.55
C GLY A 162 -7.55 5.37 -2.60
N ALA A 163 -7.79 6.36 -3.45
CA ALA A 163 -6.75 6.99 -4.24
C ALA A 163 -5.96 7.96 -3.37
N ARG A 164 -4.62 7.90 -3.49
CA ARG A 164 -3.68 8.79 -2.79
C ARG A 164 -4.10 10.25 -3.00
N ASN A 165 -3.96 11.08 -1.96
CA ASN A 165 -4.29 12.50 -2.04
C ASN A 165 -3.51 13.18 -3.16
N VAL A 166 -4.16 14.09 -3.89
CA VAL A 166 -3.60 14.73 -5.10
C VAL A 166 -2.30 15.48 -4.83
N ASP A 167 -2.05 15.90 -3.59
CA ASP A 167 -0.83 16.56 -3.13
C ASP A 167 0.28 15.60 -2.68
N GLY A 168 0.05 14.29 -2.78
CA GLY A 168 1.00 13.24 -2.41
C GLY A 168 0.90 12.76 -0.96
N ARG A 169 0.10 13.42 -0.11
CA ARG A 169 -0.09 13.00 1.30
C ARG A 169 -0.61 11.58 1.38
N GLY A 170 -0.09 10.84 2.36
CA GLY A 170 -0.54 9.49 2.67
C GLY A 170 -1.81 9.45 3.48
N PHE A 171 -2.14 8.24 3.92
CA PHE A 171 -3.28 7.96 4.78
C PHE A 171 -2.76 7.65 6.19
N ASP A 172 -1.87 8.51 6.70
CA ASP A 172 -1.12 8.33 7.94
C ASP A 172 -1.87 8.84 9.18
N THR A 173 -2.98 9.57 8.98
CA THR A 173 -3.91 10.00 10.02
C THR A 173 -5.36 9.87 9.56
N ASP A 174 -6.31 9.90 10.48
CA ASP A 174 -7.75 9.84 10.16
C ASP A 174 -8.20 11.02 9.28
N GLU A 175 -7.64 12.21 9.51
CA GLU A 175 -7.92 13.43 8.72
C GLU A 175 -7.41 13.34 7.28
N ASN A 176 -6.42 12.47 7.04
CA ASN A 176 -5.81 12.28 5.74
C ASN A 176 -6.47 11.16 4.92
N ARG A 177 -7.59 10.58 5.39
CA ARG A 177 -8.35 9.57 4.66
C ARG A 177 -8.63 9.97 3.21
N PRO A 178 -8.68 9.00 2.29
CA PRO A 178 -8.90 9.25 0.87
C PRO A 178 -10.23 9.95 0.60
N THR A 179 -10.21 10.85 -0.38
CA THR A 179 -11.39 11.56 -0.90
C THR A 179 -11.78 11.09 -2.31
N ASN A 180 -11.05 10.13 -2.86
CA ASN A 180 -11.24 9.57 -4.20
C ASN A 180 -11.04 8.05 -4.17
N LEU A 181 -11.60 7.33 -5.15
CA LEU A 181 -11.39 5.89 -5.30
C LEU A 181 -10.24 5.61 -6.28
N GLN A 182 -9.39 4.64 -5.95
CA GLN A 182 -8.32 4.15 -6.82
C GLN A 182 -8.87 3.17 -7.87
N ILE A 183 -8.09 2.90 -8.92
CA ILE A 183 -8.31 1.76 -9.82
C ILE A 183 -8.58 0.50 -8.97
N PRO A 184 -9.67 -0.23 -9.27
CA PRO A 184 -10.10 -1.34 -8.43
C PRO A 184 -9.21 -2.57 -8.58
N LEU A 185 -9.36 -3.47 -7.62
CA LEU A 185 -8.93 -4.85 -7.71
C LEU A 185 -10.07 -5.73 -8.21
N ILE A 186 -9.73 -6.81 -8.91
CA ILE A 186 -10.65 -7.90 -9.29
C ILE A 186 -10.23 -9.19 -8.63
N ARG A 187 -11.13 -10.17 -8.56
CA ARG A 187 -10.77 -11.52 -8.12
C ARG A 187 -9.70 -12.13 -9.02
N LYS A 188 -8.78 -12.87 -8.39
CA LYS A 188 -7.72 -13.62 -9.06
C LYS A 188 -8.16 -15.01 -9.49
#